data_AF-A0A1A2YYJ3-F1
#
_entry.id   AF-A0A1A2YYJ3-F1
#
_cell.length_a   1.000
_cell.length_b   1.000
_cell.length_c   1.000
_cell.angle_alpha   90.00
_cell.angle_beta   90.00
_cell.angle_gamma   90.00
#
_symmetry.space_group_name_H-M   'P 1'
#
loop_
_entity.id
_entity.type
_entity.pdbx_description
1 polymer ?
#
loop_
_entity_poly.entity_id
_entity_poly.type
_entity_poly.pdbx_seq_one_letter_code
_entity_poly.pdbx_strand_id
1 'polypeptide(L)'
;MDRAFGDDGSARSVNPVRCELIPVPSPLDEVPPPPPLILDFGVEGAIGVVDGAERVVASRGLAQIDATPARYARMVPDDPEGPPKKEYTQSLLLLQVPGAPALRIGTAPLRDSAWSGKQFRYAWRRNVARSSIQGPTHLVTEDEWLNLVGRLGLGALVVDEYASGKLDRRERFAMVYGLALLALFLAAVVALLVWLVIHEMH
;
A
#
# COMPACT_ATOMS: atom_id res chain seq x y z
N MET A 1 -27.50 -8.02 57.92
CA MET A 1 -27.95 -7.69 56.56
C MET A 1 -26.73 -7.27 55.78
N ASP A 2 -26.15 -8.26 55.12
CA ASP A 2 -24.95 -8.18 54.30
C ASP A 2 -25.20 -7.39 53.02
N ARG A 3 -24.26 -6.53 52.65
CA ARG A 3 -23.99 -6.19 51.25
C ARG A 3 -22.49 -6.00 51.07
N ALA A 4 -21.83 -7.11 50.74
CA ALA A 4 -20.54 -7.07 50.08
C ALA A 4 -20.76 -6.51 48.66
N PHE A 5 -20.21 -5.32 48.40
CA PHE A 5 -20.02 -4.85 47.04
C PHE A 5 -18.79 -5.58 46.48
N GLY A 6 -19.06 -6.60 45.66
CA GLY A 6 -18.06 -7.18 44.79
C GLY A 6 -17.64 -6.12 43.77
N ASP A 7 -16.43 -5.63 43.92
CA ASP A 7 -15.73 -4.83 42.94
C ASP A 7 -15.29 -5.78 41.81
N ASP A 8 -16.21 -6.04 40.87
CA ASP A 8 -15.91 -6.72 39.61
C ASP A 8 -15.06 -5.78 38.75
N GLY A 9 -13.77 -5.73 39.09
CA GLY A 9 -12.72 -5.21 38.25
C GLY A 9 -12.74 -5.95 36.93
N SER A 10 -13.50 -5.40 35.98
CA SER A 10 -13.55 -5.81 34.59
C SER A 10 -12.15 -5.68 34.01
N ALA A 11 -11.37 -6.75 34.15
CA ALA A 11 -10.19 -7.01 33.36
C ALA A 11 -10.67 -6.99 31.91
N ARG A 12 -10.47 -5.85 31.23
CA ARG A 12 -10.50 -5.80 29.78
C ARG A 12 -9.59 -6.93 29.33
N SER A 13 -10.17 -8.01 28.82
CA SER A 13 -9.45 -9.01 28.05
C SER A 13 -8.89 -8.25 26.84
N VAL A 14 -7.69 -7.70 27.01
CA VAL A 14 -6.92 -7.09 25.94
C VAL A 14 -6.39 -8.29 25.17
N ASN A 15 -7.23 -8.84 24.30
CA ASN A 15 -6.80 -9.87 23.38
C ASN A 15 -5.57 -9.32 22.62
N PRO A 16 -4.47 -10.07 22.56
CA PRO A 16 -3.33 -9.70 21.74
C PRO A 16 -3.83 -9.51 20.31
N VAL A 17 -3.55 -8.35 19.74
CA VAL A 17 -3.93 -8.06 18.36
C VAL A 17 -2.86 -8.66 17.49
N ARG A 18 -3.24 -9.64 16.67
CA ARG A 18 -2.38 -10.21 15.64
C ARG A 18 -2.70 -9.55 14.30
N CYS A 19 -1.65 -9.21 13.55
CA CYS A 19 -1.77 -8.77 12.17
C CYS A 19 -1.00 -9.74 11.28
N GLU A 20 -1.70 -10.35 10.33
CA GLU A 20 -1.11 -11.31 9.40
C GLU A 20 -0.41 -10.55 8.26
N LEU A 21 0.86 -10.89 8.02
CA LEU A 21 1.64 -10.32 6.93
C LEU A 21 1.65 -11.29 5.76
N ILE A 22 0.86 -10.98 4.74
CA ILE A 22 0.75 -11.78 3.51
C ILE A 22 1.98 -11.50 2.64
N PRO A 23 2.83 -12.49 2.33
CA PRO A 23 4.03 -12.25 1.54
C PRO A 23 3.69 -11.85 0.10
N VAL A 24 4.46 -10.91 -0.43
CA VAL A 24 4.35 -10.45 -1.82
C VAL A 24 5.49 -11.05 -2.62
N PRO A 25 5.20 -11.78 -3.72
CA PRO A 25 6.25 -12.25 -4.61
C PRO A 25 6.98 -11.06 -5.23
N SER A 26 8.32 -11.16 -5.28
CA SER A 26 9.12 -10.18 -6.00
C SER A 26 8.75 -10.24 -7.49
N PRO A 27 8.63 -9.09 -8.19
CA PRO A 27 8.50 -9.08 -9.64
C PRO A 27 9.81 -9.50 -10.35
N LEU A 28 10.90 -9.67 -9.61
CA LEU A 28 12.14 -10.25 -10.09
C LEU A 28 12.09 -11.75 -9.81
N ASP A 29 11.99 -12.57 -10.87
CA ASP A 29 11.75 -14.03 -10.83
C ASP A 29 12.78 -14.83 -10.03
N GLU A 30 13.94 -14.25 -9.72
CA GLU A 30 15.06 -14.93 -9.04
C GLU A 30 14.98 -14.88 -7.51
N VAL A 31 14.07 -14.09 -6.92
CA VAL A 31 14.01 -13.94 -5.46
C VAL A 31 12.81 -14.71 -4.91
N PRO A 32 13.03 -15.75 -4.07
CA PRO A 32 11.92 -16.48 -3.45
C PRO A 32 11.07 -15.50 -2.61
N PRO A 33 9.74 -15.70 -2.56
CA PRO A 33 8.87 -14.85 -1.77
C PRO A 33 9.30 -14.87 -0.29
N PRO A 34 9.17 -13.74 0.43
CA PRO A 34 9.48 -13.72 1.85
C PRO A 34 8.60 -14.73 2.60
N PRO A 35 9.08 -15.29 3.73
CA PRO A 35 8.27 -16.20 4.53
C PRO A 35 7.04 -15.46 5.08
N PRO A 36 5.91 -16.16 5.31
CA PRO A 36 4.77 -15.58 6.00
C PRO A 36 5.17 -15.19 7.42
N LEU A 37 4.70 -14.03 7.87
CA LEU A 37 5.00 -13.47 9.18
C LEU A 37 3.71 -12.99 9.86
N ILE A 38 3.74 -12.90 11.17
CA ILE A 38 2.68 -12.32 11.98
C ILE A 38 3.30 -11.25 12.87
N LEU A 39 2.67 -10.06 12.92
CA LEU A 39 2.97 -9.06 13.93
C LEU A 39 2.03 -9.27 15.11
N ASP A 40 2.61 -9.56 16.26
CA ASP A 40 1.88 -9.72 17.52
C ASP A 40 2.08 -8.48 18.38
N PHE A 41 1.00 -7.75 18.62
CA PHE A 41 0.98 -6.61 19.54
C PHE A 41 0.62 -7.12 20.93
N GLY A 42 1.66 -7.57 21.64
CA GLY A 42 1.53 -8.12 22.98
C GLY A 42 0.97 -7.11 24.00
N VAL A 43 0.38 -7.63 25.07
CA VAL A 43 -0.22 -6.84 26.15
C VAL A 43 0.77 -5.94 26.89
N GLU A 44 2.07 -6.28 26.88
CA GLU A 44 3.14 -5.50 27.50
C GLU A 44 3.66 -4.35 26.60
N GLY A 45 3.03 -4.11 25.44
CA GLY A 45 3.44 -3.04 24.51
C GLY A 45 4.69 -3.38 23.70
N ALA A 46 5.15 -4.64 23.75
CA ALA A 46 6.13 -5.18 22.83
C ALA A 46 5.45 -5.63 21.52
N ILE A 47 6.15 -5.43 20.41
CA ILE A 47 5.77 -5.98 19.11
C ILE A 47 6.64 -7.21 18.86
N GLY A 48 5.99 -8.36 18.75
CA GLY A 48 6.56 -9.62 18.32
C GLY A 48 6.46 -9.76 16.80
N VAL A 49 7.53 -10.26 16.18
CA VAL A 49 7.51 -10.81 14.83
C VAL A 49 7.56 -12.32 14.99
N VAL A 50 6.53 -13.00 14.49
CA VAL A 50 6.35 -14.43 14.61
C VAL A 50 6.35 -15.04 13.20
N ASP A 51 7.00 -16.19 13.02
CA ASP A 51 7.00 -16.90 11.74
C ASP A 51 5.72 -17.74 11.54
N GLY A 52 5.54 -18.29 10.33
CA GLY A 52 4.40 -19.17 10.02
C GLY A 52 4.34 -20.47 10.82
N ALA A 53 5.37 -20.81 11.60
CA ALA A 53 5.39 -21.94 12.53
C ALA A 53 5.13 -21.50 13.99
N GLU A 54 4.61 -20.28 14.18
CA GLU A 54 4.37 -19.64 15.48
C GLU A 54 5.62 -19.44 16.35
N ARG A 55 6.82 -19.41 15.76
CA ARG A 55 8.06 -19.15 16.49
C ARG A 55 8.34 -17.65 16.52
N VAL A 56 8.70 -17.15 17.70
CA VAL A 56 9.10 -15.74 17.86
C VAL A 56 10.45 -15.52 17.18
N VAL A 57 10.44 -14.78 16.07
CA VAL A 57 11.63 -14.34 15.34
C VAL A 57 12.32 -13.21 16.09
N ALA A 58 11.54 -12.22 16.53
CA ALA A 58 12.01 -11.10 17.33
C ALA A 58 10.86 -10.57 18.20
N SER A 59 11.19 -9.96 19.33
CA SER A 59 10.21 -9.22 20.13
C SER A 59 10.89 -8.04 20.80
N ARG A 60 10.36 -6.84 20.60
CA ARG A 60 10.94 -5.59 21.11
C ARG A 60 9.86 -4.62 21.56
N GLY A 61 10.16 -3.84 22.59
CA GLY A 61 9.30 -2.73 23.02
C GLY A 61 9.18 -1.67 21.91
N LEU A 62 8.03 -0.99 21.85
CA LEU A 62 7.74 0.03 20.83
C LEU A 62 8.83 1.11 20.69
N ALA A 63 9.48 1.49 21.79
CA ALA A 63 10.57 2.49 21.78
C ALA A 63 11.84 2.04 21.04
N GLN A 64 11.99 0.74 20.79
CA GLN A 64 13.15 0.17 20.09
C GLN A 64 12.84 -0.15 18.61
N ILE A 65 11.63 0.19 18.16
CA ILE A 65 11.14 -0.12 16.82
C ILE A 65 11.08 1.17 16.02
N ASP A 66 11.65 1.14 14.83
CA ASP A 66 11.51 2.24 13.87
C ASP A 66 10.36 1.93 12.92
N ALA A 67 9.31 2.74 13.00
CA ALA A 67 8.15 2.73 12.12
C ALA A 67 8.12 4.01 11.30
N THR A 68 8.59 3.92 10.06
CA THR A 68 8.71 5.07 9.17
C THR A 68 7.67 4.99 8.05
N PRO A 69 6.77 5.99 7.91
CA PRO A 69 5.88 6.06 6.75
C PRO A 69 6.69 6.40 5.49
N ALA A 70 6.36 5.73 4.39
CA ALA A 70 7.02 5.89 3.10
C ALA A 70 6.01 5.80 1.94
N ARG A 71 6.45 6.13 0.74
CA ARG A 71 5.66 6.02 -0.49
C ARG A 71 6.38 5.14 -1.50
N TYR A 72 5.68 4.15 -2.03
CA TYR A 72 6.14 3.36 -3.18
C TYR A 72 5.45 3.87 -4.45
N ALA A 73 6.21 4.07 -5.52
CA ALA A 73 5.68 4.34 -6.84
C ALA A 73 6.16 3.25 -7.79
N ARG A 74 5.23 2.47 -8.35
CA ARG A 74 5.59 1.50 -9.38
C ARG A 74 5.78 2.24 -10.69
N MET A 75 6.98 2.10 -11.23
CA MET A 75 7.37 2.63 -12.52
C MET A 75 7.48 1.44 -13.46
N VAL A 76 6.78 1.49 -14.59
CA VAL A 76 6.83 0.47 -15.64
C VAL A 76 7.46 1.13 -16.87
N PRO A 77 8.47 0.50 -17.50
CA PRO A 77 8.94 0.97 -18.81
C PRO A 77 7.79 0.85 -19.82
N ASP A 78 7.40 1.95 -20.46
CA ASP A 78 6.40 1.90 -21.54
C ASP A 78 7.00 1.31 -22.84
N ASP A 79 8.32 1.44 -23.01
CA ASP A 79 9.12 0.92 -24.14
C ASP A 79 10.61 0.94 -23.75
N PRO A 80 11.54 0.26 -24.46
CA PRO A 80 12.97 0.30 -24.15
C PRO A 80 13.61 1.69 -24.34
N GLU A 81 12.95 2.60 -25.06
CA GLU A 81 13.45 3.95 -25.38
C GLU A 81 12.64 5.10 -24.73
N GLY A 82 11.53 4.79 -24.05
CA GLY A 82 10.66 5.79 -23.42
C GLY A 82 10.99 6.03 -21.94
N PRO A 83 10.73 7.24 -21.39
CA PRO A 83 10.83 7.45 -19.95
C PRO A 83 9.82 6.54 -19.22
N PRO A 84 10.20 5.94 -18.07
CA PRO A 84 9.33 5.02 -17.37
C PRO A 84 8.05 5.73 -16.90
N LYS A 85 6.92 5.08 -17.11
CA LYS A 85 5.61 5.60 -16.74
C LYS A 85 5.23 5.12 -15.34
N LYS A 86 4.70 6.05 -14.55
CA LYS A 86 4.18 5.74 -13.23
C LYS A 86 2.85 5.01 -13.37
N GLU A 87 2.81 3.75 -12.94
CA GLU A 87 1.63 2.90 -12.99
C GLU A 87 0.71 3.17 -11.80
N TYR A 88 1.24 3.14 -10.57
CA TYR A 88 0.46 3.45 -9.37
C TYR A 88 1.33 3.97 -8.22
N THR A 89 0.67 4.41 -7.14
CA THR A 89 1.31 4.78 -5.87
C THR A 89 0.65 4.04 -4.73
N GLN A 90 1.47 3.53 -3.82
CA GLN A 90 1.03 2.84 -2.63
C GLN A 90 1.64 3.48 -1.38
N SER A 91 0.84 3.56 -0.32
CA SER A 91 1.34 3.85 1.02
C SER A 91 2.16 2.67 1.51
N LEU A 92 3.38 2.94 1.96
CA LEU A 92 4.28 1.93 2.48
C LEU A 92 4.63 2.27 3.92
N LEU A 93 4.68 1.25 4.78
CA LEU A 93 5.23 1.33 6.12
C LEU A 93 6.55 0.57 6.13
N LEU A 94 7.63 1.27 6.49
CA LEU A 94 8.93 0.66 6.74
C LEU A 94 9.02 0.36 8.22
N LEU A 95 9.07 -0.91 8.57
CA LEU A 95 9.10 -1.35 9.96
C LEU A 95 10.43 -2.09 10.21
N GLN A 96 11.23 -1.56 11.13
CA GLN A 96 12.46 -2.19 11.60
C GLN A 96 12.28 -2.64 13.03
N VAL A 97 12.27 -3.96 13.22
CA VAL A 97 12.28 -4.59 14.55
C VAL A 97 13.66 -5.22 14.74
N PRO A 98 14.45 -4.81 15.74
CA PRO A 98 15.77 -5.39 15.98
C PRO A 98 15.72 -6.92 16.14
N GLY A 99 16.46 -7.63 15.30
CA GLY A 99 16.48 -9.11 15.24
C GLY A 99 15.53 -9.73 14.21
N ALA A 100 14.71 -8.93 13.52
CA ALA A 100 13.87 -9.36 12.40
C ALA A 100 14.37 -8.78 11.07
N PRO A 101 14.00 -9.38 9.92
CA PRO A 101 14.22 -8.75 8.62
C PRO A 101 13.48 -7.40 8.52
N ALA A 102 14.05 -6.45 7.76
CA ALA A 102 13.40 -5.16 7.52
C ALA A 102 12.10 -5.36 6.73
N LEU A 103 10.97 -4.93 7.30
CA LEU A 103 9.66 -5.14 6.73
C LEU A 103 9.21 -3.92 5.93
N ARG A 104 8.66 -4.18 4.74
CA ARG A 104 8.04 -3.20 3.84
C ARG A 104 6.58 -3.58 3.71
N ILE A 105 5.73 -2.98 4.52
CA ILE A 105 4.33 -3.38 4.64
C ILE A 105 3.48 -2.41 3.83
N GLY A 106 2.68 -2.93 2.91
CA GLY A 106 1.67 -2.17 2.17
C GLY A 106 0.26 -2.66 2.46
N THR A 107 -0.73 -1.97 1.93
CA THR A 107 -2.13 -2.45 1.95
C THR A 107 -2.44 -3.22 0.68
N ALA A 108 -3.31 -4.23 0.77
CA ALA A 108 -3.93 -4.81 -0.43
C ALA A 108 -4.59 -3.71 -1.30
N PRO A 109 -4.58 -3.84 -2.64
CA PRO A 109 -5.31 -2.93 -3.50
C PRO A 109 -6.82 -3.10 -3.30
N LEU A 110 -7.55 -1.98 -3.32
CA LEU A 110 -9.02 -1.98 -3.26
C LEU A 110 -9.60 -2.48 -4.58
N ARG A 111 -9.01 -2.07 -5.71
CA ARG A 111 -9.38 -2.50 -7.06
C ARG A 111 -8.26 -2.23 -8.04
N ASP A 112 -8.29 -2.94 -9.16
CA ASP A 112 -7.43 -2.69 -10.32
C ASP A 112 -8.22 -1.93 -11.40
N SER A 113 -7.64 -0.86 -11.94
CA SER A 113 -8.19 -0.06 -13.04
C SER A 113 -7.28 -0.15 -14.27
N ALA A 114 -7.89 -0.22 -15.46
CA ALA A 114 -7.19 -0.14 -16.73
C ALA A 114 -6.56 1.26 -16.98
N TRP A 115 -7.08 2.31 -16.35
CA TRP A 115 -6.65 3.70 -16.56
C TRP A 115 -5.64 4.19 -15.53
N SER A 116 -5.82 3.78 -14.27
CA SER A 116 -5.00 4.27 -13.16
C SER A 116 -4.16 3.19 -12.46
N GLY A 117 -4.17 1.96 -12.98
CA GLY A 117 -3.55 0.80 -12.34
C GLY A 117 -4.21 0.44 -11.00
N LYS A 118 -3.42 -0.08 -10.07
CA LYS A 118 -3.88 -0.47 -8.73
C LYS A 118 -4.30 0.75 -7.91
N GLN A 119 -5.51 0.72 -7.37
CA GLN A 119 -6.03 1.76 -6.50
C GLN A 119 -6.02 1.29 -5.04
N PHE A 120 -5.58 2.15 -4.14
CA PHE A 120 -5.50 1.88 -2.71
C PHE A 120 -6.38 2.87 -1.95
N ARG A 121 -7.15 2.35 -1.00
CA ARG A 121 -8.07 3.15 -0.19
C ARG A 121 -7.35 4.21 0.66
N TYR A 122 -6.24 3.81 1.27
CA TYR A 122 -5.53 4.65 2.24
C TYR A 122 -4.25 5.28 1.67
N ALA A 123 -4.12 6.59 1.86
CA ALA A 123 -2.92 7.36 1.54
C ALA A 123 -2.34 8.06 2.77
N TRP A 124 -1.06 8.39 2.74
CA TRP A 124 -0.49 9.32 3.72
C TRP A 124 -0.97 10.77 3.46
N ARG A 125 -1.43 11.47 4.50
CA ARG A 125 -2.01 12.83 4.52
C ARG A 125 -1.08 13.91 4.00
N ARG A 126 0.23 13.72 4.19
CA ARG A 126 1.28 14.67 3.81
C ARG A 126 2.24 14.02 2.83
N ASN A 127 3.08 14.84 2.18
CA ASN A 127 4.25 14.31 1.49
C ASN A 127 5.18 13.70 2.54
N VAL A 128 5.14 12.38 2.63
CA VAL A 128 6.14 11.60 3.32
C VAL A 128 7.48 11.85 2.65
N ALA A 129 8.48 12.23 3.43
CA ALA A 129 9.82 12.56 2.92
C ALA A 129 10.50 11.35 2.26
N ARG A 130 10.11 10.13 2.67
CA ARG A 130 10.73 8.90 2.19
C ARG A 130 9.95 8.29 1.02
N SER A 131 10.61 8.17 -0.12
CA SER A 131 10.19 7.31 -1.22
C SER A 131 10.98 6.01 -1.21
N SER A 132 10.30 4.88 -1.41
CA SER A 132 10.94 3.59 -1.68
C SER A 132 10.85 3.29 -3.17
N ILE A 133 11.97 2.90 -3.77
CA ILE A 133 11.99 2.33 -5.12
C ILE A 133 11.57 0.85 -5.13
N GLN A 134 11.63 0.20 -3.96
CA GLN A 134 11.26 -1.19 -3.82
C GLN A 134 9.84 -1.29 -3.25
N GLY A 135 9.04 -2.19 -3.82
CA GLY A 135 7.66 -2.45 -3.40
C GLY A 135 7.54 -3.07 -2.00
N PRO A 136 6.30 -3.33 -1.55
CA PRO A 136 6.06 -4.05 -0.31
C PRO A 136 6.64 -5.47 -0.37
N THR A 137 7.18 -5.94 0.75
CA THR A 137 7.48 -7.37 0.96
C THR A 137 6.27 -8.10 1.50
N HIS A 138 5.40 -7.40 2.23
CA HIS A 138 4.18 -7.98 2.79
C HIS A 138 3.00 -7.02 2.61
N LEU A 139 1.81 -7.60 2.50
CA LEU A 139 0.54 -6.90 2.53
C LEU A 139 -0.22 -7.24 3.79
N VAL A 140 -1.03 -6.28 4.22
CA VAL A 140 -2.07 -6.47 5.22
C VAL A 140 -3.42 -6.13 4.62
N THR A 141 -4.48 -6.63 5.23
CA THR A 141 -5.85 -6.23 4.90
C THR A 141 -6.10 -4.77 5.26
N GLU A 142 -7.22 -4.21 4.78
CA GLU A 142 -7.58 -2.82 5.07
C GLU A 142 -7.75 -2.55 6.57
N ASP A 143 -8.41 -3.48 7.27
CA ASP A 143 -8.69 -3.34 8.71
C ASP A 143 -7.41 -3.48 9.54
N GLU A 144 -6.54 -4.42 9.17
CA GLU A 144 -5.23 -4.59 9.81
C GLU A 144 -4.31 -3.39 9.57
N TRP A 145 -4.37 -2.76 8.39
CA TRP A 145 -3.58 -1.57 8.11
C TRP A 145 -3.87 -0.44 9.08
N LEU A 146 -5.15 -0.10 9.29
CA LEU A 146 -5.54 0.96 10.20
C LEU A 146 -5.18 0.64 11.65
N ASN A 147 -5.31 -0.62 12.05
CA ASN A 147 -4.92 -1.07 13.39
C ASN A 147 -3.39 -0.94 13.57
N LEU A 148 -2.61 -1.46 12.63
CA LEU A 148 -1.15 -1.41 12.60
C LEU A 148 -0.62 0.03 12.71
N VAL A 149 -1.06 0.92 11.81
CA VAL A 149 -0.61 2.32 11.82
C VAL A 149 -1.13 3.07 13.05
N GLY A 150 -2.31 2.72 13.57
CA GLY A 150 -2.84 3.27 14.82
C GLY A 150 -1.99 2.91 16.03
N ARG A 151 -1.61 1.62 16.16
CA ARG A 151 -0.75 1.11 17.25
C ARG A 151 0.65 1.70 17.22
N LEU A 152 1.17 2.00 16.04
CA LEU A 152 2.46 2.66 15.85
C LEU A 152 2.39 4.20 16.01
N GLY A 153 1.23 4.76 16.35
CA GLY A 153 1.06 6.21 16.51
C GLY A 153 1.04 7.00 15.20
N LEU A 154 0.93 6.32 14.05
CA LEU A 154 0.93 6.91 12.71
C LEU A 154 -0.49 7.14 12.17
N GLY A 155 -1.54 6.76 12.90
CA GLY A 155 -2.93 6.85 12.44
C GLY A 155 -3.36 8.25 11.98
N ALA A 156 -2.90 9.31 12.65
CA ALA A 156 -3.19 10.69 12.27
C ALA A 156 -2.58 11.11 10.91
N LEU A 157 -1.64 10.32 10.39
CA LEU A 157 -1.04 10.52 9.09
C LEU A 157 -1.79 9.82 7.97
N VAL A 158 -2.81 9.00 8.25
CA VAL A 158 -3.57 8.27 7.22
C VAL A 158 -4.79 9.08 6.77
N VAL A 159 -5.11 8.99 5.47
CA VAL A 159 -6.30 9.56 4.83
C VAL A 159 -6.99 8.48 4.02
N ASP A 160 -8.32 8.43 4.14
CA ASP A 160 -9.17 7.64 3.25
C ASP A 160 -9.42 8.42 1.94
N GLU A 161 -8.72 8.03 0.87
CA GLU A 161 -8.88 8.62 -0.47
C GLU A 161 -10.14 8.11 -1.19
N TYR A 162 -10.71 6.99 -0.74
CA TYR A 162 -11.97 6.45 -1.25
C TYR A 162 -13.15 7.26 -0.70
N ALA A 163 -13.24 7.41 0.63
CA ALA A 163 -14.32 8.16 1.29
C ALA A 163 -14.35 9.65 0.88
N SER A 164 -13.20 10.23 0.52
CA SER A 164 -13.11 11.60 0.01
C SER A 164 -13.46 11.76 -1.47
N GLY A 165 -13.78 10.67 -2.19
CA GLY A 165 -14.06 10.66 -3.63
C GLY A 165 -12.85 11.00 -4.50
N LYS A 166 -11.65 11.07 -3.91
CA LYS A 166 -10.43 11.48 -4.60
C LYS A 166 -9.96 10.40 -5.58
N LEU A 167 -10.15 9.12 -5.24
CA LEU A 167 -9.89 8.00 -6.15
C LEU A 167 -10.77 8.08 -7.40
N ASP A 168 -12.09 8.25 -7.23
CA ASP A 168 -13.02 8.34 -8.36
C ASP A 168 -12.76 9.55 -9.25
N ARG A 169 -12.36 10.67 -8.66
CA ARG A 169 -11.95 11.85 -9.41
C ARG A 169 -10.71 11.59 -10.27
N ARG A 170 -9.69 10.94 -9.72
CA ARG A 170 -8.47 10.58 -10.48
C ARG A 170 -8.79 9.64 -11.63
N GLU A 171 -9.64 8.65 -11.39
CA GLU A 171 -10.09 7.70 -12.41
C GLU A 171 -10.78 8.41 -13.58
N ARG A 172 -11.75 9.28 -13.29
CA ARG A 172 -12.46 10.05 -14.31
C ARG A 172 -11.52 10.93 -15.11
N PHE A 173 -10.55 11.58 -14.46
CA PHE A 173 -9.57 12.40 -15.17
C PHE A 173 -8.68 11.57 -16.10
N ALA A 174 -8.20 10.40 -15.64
CA ALA A 174 -7.38 9.51 -16.46
C ALA A 174 -8.16 9.01 -17.69
N MET A 175 -9.42 8.60 -17.50
CA MET A 175 -10.30 8.15 -18.58
C MET A 175 -10.57 9.26 -19.61
N VAL A 176 -10.94 10.47 -19.16
CA VAL A 176 -11.22 11.60 -20.06
C VAL A 176 -9.98 12.00 -20.86
N TYR A 177 -8.82 12.03 -20.21
CA TYR A 177 -7.56 12.37 -20.88
C TYR A 177 -7.17 11.30 -21.92
N GLY A 178 -7.33 10.01 -21.58
CA GLY A 178 -7.09 8.91 -22.51
C GLY A 178 -7.99 8.96 -23.74
N LEU A 179 -9.29 9.23 -23.55
CA LEU A 179 -10.24 9.36 -24.66
C LEU A 179 -9.96 10.59 -25.54
N ALA A 180 -9.57 11.71 -24.94
CA ALA A 180 -9.21 12.92 -25.68
C ALA A 180 -7.96 12.69 -26.56
N LEU A 181 -6.94 12.02 -26.04
CA LEU A 181 -5.75 11.64 -26.80
C LEU A 181 -6.09 10.70 -27.96
N LEU A 182 -6.94 9.70 -27.72
CA LEU A 182 -7.38 8.77 -28.76
C LEU A 182 -8.13 9.50 -29.89
N ALA A 183 -9.03 10.41 -29.55
CA ALA A 183 -9.77 11.20 -30.52
C ALA A 183 -8.84 12.09 -31.36
N LEU A 184 -7.85 12.71 -30.72
CA LEU A 184 -6.85 13.54 -31.40
C LEU A 184 -5.97 12.72 -32.35
N PHE A 185 -5.55 11.52 -31.92
CA PHE A 185 -4.79 10.60 -32.76
C PHE A 185 -5.60 10.18 -34.01
N LEU A 186 -6.87 9.79 -33.82
CA LEU A 186 -7.75 9.42 -34.94
C LEU A 186 -7.95 10.60 -35.91
N ALA A 187 -8.17 11.81 -35.40
CA ALA A 187 -8.30 13.00 -36.25
C ALA A 187 -7.04 13.27 -37.07
N ALA A 188 -5.85 13.11 -36.47
CA ALA A 188 -4.57 13.27 -37.15
C ALA A 188 -4.36 12.20 -38.23
N VAL A 189 -4.69 10.94 -37.96
CA VAL A 189 -4.61 9.84 -38.93
C VAL A 189 -5.55 10.08 -40.11
N VAL A 190 -6.79 10.49 -39.85
CA VAL A 190 -7.76 10.82 -40.91
C VAL A 190 -7.26 11.99 -41.75
N ALA A 191 -6.75 13.05 -41.13
CA ALA A 191 -6.19 14.20 -41.85
C ALA A 191 -4.99 13.80 -42.73
N LEU A 192 -4.10 12.94 -42.23
CA LEU A 192 -2.98 12.42 -43.00
C LEU A 192 -3.43 11.58 -44.19
N LEU A 193 -4.41 10.69 -44.01
CA LEU A 193 -4.97 9.88 -45.09
C LEU A 193 -5.63 10.74 -46.17
N VAL A 194 -6.41 11.75 -45.78
CA VAL A 194 -7.01 12.71 -46.72
C VAL A 194 -5.93 13.46 -47.49
N TRP A 195 -4.89 13.93 -46.81
CA TRP A 195 -3.75 14.61 -47.44
C TRP A 195 -3.02 13.72 -48.46
N LEU A 196 -2.76 12.45 -48.11
CA LEU A 196 -2.13 11.48 -49.01
C LEU A 196 -2.96 11.22 -50.26
N VAL A 197 -4.28 11.03 -50.13
CA VAL A 197 -5.18 10.80 -51.28
C VAL A 197 -5.20 11.99 -52.23
N ILE A 198 -5.25 13.22 -51.69
CA ILE A 198 -5.22 14.43 -52.51
C ILE A 198 -3.90 14.55 -53.27
N HIS A 199 -2.79 14.18 -52.63
CA HIS A 199 -1.45 14.28 -53.21
C HIS A 199 -1.14 13.16 -54.22
N GLU A 200 -1.66 11.95 -54.07
CA GLU A 200 -1.52 10.89 -55.09
C GLU A 200 -2.34 11.16 -56.37
N MET A 201 -3.36 12.03 -56.28
CA MET A 201 -4.19 12.41 -57.41
C MET A 201 -3.63 13.57 -58.25
N HIS A 202 -2.49 14.16 -57.87
CA HIS A 202 -1.77 15.21 -58.61
C HIS A 202 -0.42 14.72 -59.10
#